data_AF-A0A2R7NP93-F1
#
_entry.id   AF-A0A2R7NP93-F1
#
_cell.length_a   1.000
_cell.length_b   1.000
_cell.length_c   1.000
_cell.angle_alpha   90.00
_cell.angle_beta   90.00
_cell.angle_gamma   90.00
#
_symmetry.space_group_name_H-M   'P 1'
#
loop_
_entity.id
_entity.type
_entity.pdbx_description
1 polymer ?
#
loop_
_entity_poly.entity_id
_entity_poly.type
_entity_poly.pdbx_seq_one_letter_code
_entity_poly.pdbx_strand_id
1 'polypeptide(L)'
;KHLSEKLPISRWQRDLTDSTVLRNMGVALGYATLAYASLLTGLNKLEINEEALAEDLDASWEVLAEPIQTVMRRFGVQGAYEKLKEVTRGKTVTAEALHGLIQSLEIPQAEKDRLLAMTPGSYVGKAAELARRV
;
A
#
# COMPACT_ATOMS: atom_id res chain seq x y z
N LYS A 1 4.00 21.53 -20.01
CA LYS A 1 3.19 22.31 -20.98
C LYS A 1 4.01 23.45 -21.60
N HIS A 2 4.57 24.41 -20.86
CA HIS A 2 5.33 25.53 -21.46
C HIS A 2 6.53 25.13 -22.37
N LEU A 3 7.57 24.49 -21.85
CA LEU A 3 8.75 24.15 -22.67
C LEU A 3 8.46 22.99 -23.65
N SER A 4 7.80 21.94 -23.16
CA SER A 4 7.54 20.70 -23.89
C SER A 4 6.64 20.86 -25.12
N GLU A 5 5.69 21.80 -25.10
CA GLU A 5 4.78 22.04 -26.23
C GLU A 5 5.32 23.13 -27.15
N LYS A 6 6.03 24.13 -26.61
CA LYS A 6 6.54 25.27 -27.38
C LYS A 6 7.80 24.92 -28.18
N LEU A 7 8.78 24.27 -27.55
CA LEU A 7 10.11 24.08 -28.15
C LEU A 7 10.12 23.19 -29.40
N PRO A 8 9.28 22.15 -29.53
CA PRO A 8 9.26 21.31 -30.74
C PRO A 8 8.67 21.99 -32.00
N ILE A 9 8.09 23.18 -31.88
CA ILE A 9 7.40 23.87 -32.98
C ILE A 9 8.20 25.12 -33.41
N SER A 10 8.61 25.16 -34.68
CA SER A 10 9.31 26.29 -35.30
C SER A 10 8.93 26.42 -36.78
N ARG A 11 8.77 27.64 -37.29
CA ARG A 11 8.37 27.86 -38.70
C ARG A 11 9.52 27.57 -39.68
N TRP A 12 9.22 26.81 -40.74
CA TRP A 12 10.14 26.41 -41.81
C TRP A 12 11.48 25.86 -41.28
N GLN A 13 12.63 26.43 -41.65
CA GLN A 13 13.93 25.93 -41.21
C GLN A 13 14.26 26.27 -39.75
N ARG A 14 13.72 27.39 -39.21
CA ARG A 14 13.69 27.80 -37.79
C ARG A 14 13.26 29.27 -37.66
N ASP A 15 12.36 29.56 -36.73
CA ASP A 15 12.13 30.91 -36.18
C ASP A 15 12.84 31.12 -34.83
N LEU A 16 12.93 32.37 -34.35
CA LEU A 16 13.71 32.75 -33.16
C LEU A 16 12.92 32.72 -31.85
N THR A 17 11.66 32.26 -31.84
CA THR A 17 10.82 32.30 -30.64
C THR A 17 11.29 31.34 -29.54
N ASP A 18 12.12 30.35 -29.89
CA ASP A 18 12.76 29.41 -28.97
C ASP A 18 13.90 30.04 -28.16
N SER A 19 14.61 31.02 -28.72
CA SER A 19 15.77 31.66 -28.10
C SER A 19 15.48 32.28 -26.72
N THR A 20 14.33 32.95 -26.54
CA THR A 20 13.93 33.51 -25.23
C THR A 20 13.37 32.44 -24.29
N VAL A 21 12.75 31.38 -24.84
CA VAL A 21 12.19 30.29 -24.05
C VAL A 21 13.27 29.35 -23.52
N LEU A 22 14.33 29.07 -24.29
CA LEU A 22 15.48 28.28 -23.86
C LEU A 22 16.23 28.93 -22.69
N ARG A 23 16.23 30.26 -22.59
CA ARG A 23 16.79 30.99 -21.43
C ARG A 23 16.03 30.71 -20.12
N ASN A 24 14.84 30.13 -20.18
CA ASN A 24 14.04 29.77 -19.01
C ASN A 24 14.16 28.29 -18.60
N MET A 25 15.01 27.48 -19.25
CA MET A 25 15.24 26.10 -18.82
C MET A 25 15.73 26.02 -17.38
N GLY A 26 16.59 26.95 -16.98
CA GLY A 26 17.11 27.04 -15.62
C GLY A 26 16.03 27.32 -14.56
N VAL A 27 14.91 27.95 -14.93
CA VAL A 27 13.80 28.21 -14.01
C VAL A 27 13.13 26.91 -13.58
N ALA A 28 12.84 26.03 -14.55
CA ALA A 28 12.25 24.72 -14.26
C ALA A 28 13.18 23.87 -13.39
N LEU A 29 14.47 23.84 -13.73
CA LEU A 29 15.47 23.13 -12.94
C LEU A 29 15.64 23.73 -11.54
N GLY A 30 15.67 25.06 -11.42
CA GLY A 30 15.79 25.76 -10.14
C GLY A 30 14.66 25.42 -9.18
N TYR A 31 13.40 25.41 -9.65
CA TYR A 31 12.27 24.98 -8.85
C TYR A 31 12.36 23.51 -8.45
N ALA A 32 12.78 22.62 -9.35
CA ALA A 32 12.95 21.21 -9.04
C ALA A 32 14.05 21.00 -7.98
N THR A 33 15.21 21.65 -8.13
CA THR A 33 16.32 21.57 -7.17
C THR A 33 15.91 22.10 -5.79
N LEU A 34 15.20 23.23 -5.73
CA LEU A 34 14.68 23.77 -4.48
C LEU A 34 13.68 22.81 -3.82
N ALA A 35 12.80 22.20 -4.61
CA ALA A 35 11.86 21.19 -4.13
C ALA A 35 12.59 19.97 -3.57
N TYR A 36 13.64 19.48 -4.25
CA TYR A 36 14.43 18.35 -3.76
C TYR A 36 15.19 18.67 -2.47
N ALA A 37 15.75 19.88 -2.35
CA ALA A 37 16.41 20.31 -1.12
C ALA A 37 15.42 20.37 0.07
N SER A 38 14.22 20.91 -0.18
CA SER A 38 13.15 20.97 0.82
C SER A 38 12.65 19.57 1.19
N LEU A 39 12.46 18.70 0.20
CA LEU A 39 12.05 17.30 0.39
C LEU A 39 13.07 16.56 1.26
N LEU A 40 14.36 16.63 0.93
CA LEU A 40 15.42 15.97 1.70
C LEU A 40 15.48 16.49 3.13
N THR A 41 15.31 17.80 3.31
CA THR A 41 15.24 18.42 4.65
C THR A 41 14.04 17.90 5.44
N GLY A 42 12.89 17.69 4.80
CA GLY A 42 11.71 17.10 5.42
C GLY A 42 11.90 15.63 5.78
N LEU A 43 12.42 14.82 4.84
CA LEU A 43 12.67 13.39 5.04
C LEU A 43 13.64 13.13 6.21
N ASN A 44 14.67 13.95 6.35
CA ASN A 44 15.64 13.84 7.45
C ASN A 44 15.06 14.17 8.84
N LYS A 45 13.82 14.68 8.91
CA LYS A 45 13.12 14.96 10.17
C LYS A 45 12.08 13.90 10.53
N LEU A 46 11.84 12.92 9.66
CA LEU A 46 10.85 11.89 9.91
C LEU A 46 11.38 10.88 10.91
N GLU A 47 10.61 10.68 11.98
CA GLU A 47 10.77 9.57 12.90
C GLU A 47 9.49 8.73 12.85
N ILE A 48 9.65 7.41 12.92
CA ILE A 48 8.52 6.49 12.87
C ILE A 48 7.83 6.44 14.22
N ASN A 49 6.50 6.56 14.21
CA ASN A 49 5.67 6.31 15.39
C ASN A 49 5.15 4.86 15.32
N GLU A 50 5.92 3.93 15.89
CA GLU A 50 5.59 2.51 15.88
C GLU A 50 4.33 2.18 16.69
N GLU A 51 4.10 2.90 17.78
CA GLU A 51 2.95 2.70 18.67
C GLU A 51 1.64 2.99 17.93
N ALA A 52 1.54 4.16 17.28
CA ALA A 52 0.35 4.52 16.51
C ALA A 52 0.08 3.53 15.37
N LEU A 53 1.13 3.03 14.69
CA LEU A 53 0.97 2.02 13.64
C LEU A 53 0.49 0.68 14.21
N ALA A 54 1.03 0.26 15.36
CA ALA A 54 0.63 -0.98 16.01
C ALA A 54 -0.82 -0.92 16.51
N GLU A 55 -1.23 0.21 17.08
CA GLU A 55 -2.61 0.44 17.52
C GLU A 55 -3.61 0.42 16.36
N ASP A 56 -3.30 1.12 15.25
CA ASP A 56 -4.15 1.10 14.05
C ASP A 56 -4.27 -0.31 13.48
N LEU A 57 -3.18 -1.08 13.46
CA LEU A 57 -3.20 -2.47 12.99
C LEU A 57 -4.01 -3.38 13.91
N ASP A 58 -3.86 -3.26 15.23
CA ASP A 58 -4.58 -4.06 16.21
C ASP A 58 -6.08 -3.72 16.25
N ALA A 59 -6.47 -2.52 15.80
CA ALA A 59 -7.87 -2.13 15.63
C ALA A 59 -8.52 -2.68 14.34
N SER A 60 -7.73 -3.16 13.37
CA SER A 60 -8.19 -3.51 12.02
C SER A 60 -8.11 -5.02 11.71
N TRP A 61 -8.76 -5.85 12.54
CA TRP A 61 -8.76 -7.31 12.35
C TRP A 61 -9.49 -7.79 11.09
N GLU A 62 -10.36 -6.96 10.50
CA GLU A 62 -11.06 -7.25 9.25
C GLU A 62 -10.11 -7.54 8.07
N VAL A 63 -8.87 -7.04 8.10
CA VAL A 63 -7.88 -7.30 7.04
C VAL A 63 -7.51 -8.78 6.93
N LEU A 64 -7.68 -9.56 8.01
CA LEU A 64 -7.44 -11.01 8.01
C LEU A 64 -8.57 -11.81 7.35
N ALA A 65 -9.66 -11.16 6.93
CA ALA A 65 -10.72 -11.83 6.18
C ALA A 65 -10.21 -12.47 4.88
N GLU A 66 -9.33 -11.78 4.15
CA GLU A 66 -8.78 -12.26 2.88
C GLU A 66 -7.93 -13.55 3.03
N PRO A 67 -6.91 -13.63 3.91
CA PRO A 67 -6.12 -14.84 4.05
C PRO A 67 -6.96 -16.03 4.53
N ILE A 68 -7.93 -15.80 5.43
CA ILE A 68 -8.88 -16.83 5.86
C ILE A 68 -9.69 -17.34 4.66
N GLN A 69 -10.26 -16.42 3.86
CA GLN A 69 -11.02 -16.78 2.66
C GLN A 69 -10.19 -17.59 1.67
N THR A 70 -8.94 -17.20 1.49
CA THR A 70 -8.02 -17.83 0.54
C THR A 70 -7.69 -19.26 0.97
N VAL A 71 -7.45 -19.49 2.26
CA VAL A 71 -7.24 -20.84 2.82
C VAL A 71 -8.51 -21.68 2.70
N MET A 72 -9.68 -21.12 3.01
CA MET A 72 -10.96 -21.80 2.83
C MET A 72 -11.17 -22.27 1.37
N ARG A 73 -10.85 -21.42 0.39
CA ARG A 73 -10.91 -21.77 -1.04
C ARG A 73 -9.92 -22.89 -1.39
N ARG A 74 -8.69 -22.82 -0.86
CA ARG A 74 -7.66 -23.85 -1.09
C ARG A 74 -8.11 -25.24 -0.65
N PHE A 75 -8.87 -25.34 0.44
CA PHE A 75 -9.39 -26.60 0.97
C PHE A 75 -10.83 -26.93 0.54
N GLY A 76 -11.40 -26.17 -0.39
CA GLY A 76 -12.73 -26.46 -0.95
C GLY A 76 -13.90 -26.24 0.02
N VAL A 77 -13.73 -25.40 1.05
CA VAL A 77 -14.82 -25.07 1.98
C VAL A 77 -15.92 -24.31 1.23
N GLN A 78 -17.12 -24.90 1.16
CA GLN A 78 -18.28 -24.27 0.52
C GLN A 78 -18.74 -23.03 1.29
N GLY A 79 -19.19 -22.01 0.55
CA GLY A 79 -19.75 -20.79 1.11
C GLY A 79 -18.73 -19.91 1.86
N ALA A 80 -17.46 -19.93 1.44
CA ALA A 80 -16.39 -19.26 2.19
C ALA A 80 -16.60 -17.75 2.36
N TYR A 81 -17.13 -17.10 1.32
CA TYR A 81 -17.45 -15.68 1.36
C TYR A 81 -18.62 -15.39 2.29
N GLU A 82 -19.65 -16.23 2.26
CA GLU A 82 -20.87 -16.12 3.07
C GLU A 82 -20.55 -16.29 4.55
N LYS A 83 -19.78 -17.32 4.93
CA LYS A 83 -19.35 -17.57 6.31
C LYS A 83 -18.53 -16.41 6.87
N LEU A 84 -17.64 -15.83 6.07
CA LEU A 84 -16.88 -14.63 6.46
C LEU A 84 -17.78 -13.41 6.58
N LYS A 85 -18.71 -13.22 5.64
CA LYS A 85 -19.65 -12.09 5.66
C LYS A 85 -20.57 -12.12 6.88
N GLU A 86 -20.96 -13.29 7.38
CA GLU A 86 -21.74 -13.39 8.61
C GLU A 86 -20.98 -12.88 9.84
N VAL A 87 -19.65 -13.08 9.87
CA VAL A 87 -18.78 -12.64 10.96
C VAL A 87 -18.42 -11.15 10.84
N THR A 88 -18.35 -10.61 9.62
CA THR A 88 -17.90 -9.22 9.36
C THR A 88 -19.00 -8.21 9.10
N ARG A 89 -20.26 -8.63 8.87
CA ARG A 89 -21.34 -7.70 8.48
C ARG A 89 -21.96 -6.99 9.68
N GLY A 90 -21.80 -5.66 9.70
CA GLY A 90 -22.50 -4.77 10.64
C GLY A 90 -21.95 -4.79 12.07
N LYS A 91 -20.76 -5.34 12.28
CA LYS A 91 -20.05 -5.41 13.56
C LYS A 91 -18.58 -5.07 13.36
N THR A 92 -17.95 -4.49 14.38
CA THR A 92 -16.49 -4.44 14.46
C THR A 92 -15.97 -5.86 14.52
N VAL A 93 -15.07 -6.21 13.59
CA VAL A 93 -14.46 -7.53 13.54
C VAL A 93 -13.45 -7.61 14.69
N THR A 94 -13.65 -8.54 15.62
CA THR A 94 -12.71 -8.75 16.73
C THR A 94 -11.88 -10.01 16.51
N ALA A 95 -10.72 -10.07 17.17
CA ALA A 95 -9.85 -11.24 17.16
C ALA A 95 -10.61 -12.51 17.56
N GLU A 96 -11.44 -12.44 18.61
CA GLU A 96 -12.21 -13.57 19.13
C GLU A 96 -13.21 -14.09 18.10
N ALA A 97 -13.88 -13.19 17.37
CA ALA A 97 -14.84 -13.57 16.34
C ALA A 97 -14.17 -14.31 15.18
N LEU A 98 -13.01 -13.84 14.74
CA LEU A 98 -12.22 -14.52 13.70
C LEU A 98 -11.63 -15.84 14.19
N HIS A 99 -11.10 -15.89 15.41
CA HIS A 99 -10.59 -17.13 16.00
C HIS A 99 -11.70 -18.18 16.13
N GLY A 100 -12.90 -17.79 16.57
CA GLY A 100 -14.06 -18.68 16.61
C GLY A 100 -14.44 -19.23 15.23
N LEU A 101 -14.41 -18.37 14.19
CA LEU A 101 -14.60 -18.81 12.82
C LEU A 101 -13.54 -19.83 12.38
N ILE A 102 -12.25 -19.55 12.60
CA ILE A 102 -11.14 -20.43 12.21
C ILE A 102 -11.26 -21.80 12.87
N GLN A 103 -11.60 -21.84 14.16
CA GLN A 103 -11.79 -23.10 14.90
C GLN A 103 -12.93 -23.93 14.32
N SER A 104 -14.01 -23.29 13.85
CA SER A 104 -15.18 -23.95 13.24
C SER A 104 -14.93 -24.58 11.86
N LEU A 105 -13.81 -24.24 11.19
CA LEU A 105 -13.53 -24.72 9.84
C LEU A 105 -13.17 -26.21 9.82
N GLU A 106 -13.60 -26.94 8.80
CA GLU A 106 -13.21 -28.33 8.55
C GLU A 106 -11.93 -28.39 7.69
N ILE A 107 -10.83 -27.82 8.20
CA ILE A 107 -9.51 -27.81 7.54
C ILE A 107 -8.44 -28.46 8.43
N PRO A 108 -7.28 -28.88 7.88
CA PRO A 108 -6.21 -29.50 8.67
C PRO A 108 -5.77 -28.62 9.85
N GLN A 109 -5.47 -29.24 10.99
CA GLN A 109 -5.11 -28.51 12.22
C GLN A 109 -3.91 -27.56 12.01
N ALA A 110 -2.89 -28.00 11.27
CA ALA A 110 -1.73 -27.16 10.95
C ALA A 110 -2.09 -25.84 10.25
N GLU A 111 -3.17 -25.83 9.45
CA GLU A 111 -3.63 -24.61 8.77
C GLU A 111 -4.51 -23.75 9.69
N LYS A 112 -5.24 -24.35 10.64
CA LYS A 112 -5.90 -23.59 11.71
C LYS A 112 -4.87 -22.89 12.59
N ASP A 113 -3.86 -23.62 13.05
CA ASP A 113 -2.78 -23.08 13.89
C ASP A 113 -2.06 -21.95 13.18
N ARG A 114 -1.80 -22.10 11.87
CA ARG A 114 -1.22 -21.05 11.03
C ARG A 114 -2.10 -19.81 10.97
N LEU A 115 -3.41 -19.95 10.76
CA LEU A 115 -4.35 -18.82 10.71
C LEU A 115 -4.52 -18.15 12.08
N LEU A 116 -4.57 -18.93 13.17
CA LEU A 116 -4.69 -18.42 14.54
C LEU A 116 -3.44 -17.67 15.02
N ALA A 117 -2.27 -17.98 14.45
CA ALA A 117 -1.03 -17.26 14.74
C ALA A 117 -0.92 -15.92 13.98
N MET A 118 -1.80 -15.65 13.01
CA MET A 118 -1.76 -14.41 12.23
C MET A 118 -2.41 -13.25 12.99
N THR A 119 -1.70 -12.13 13.00
CA THR A 119 -2.20 -10.81 13.39
C THR A 119 -2.18 -9.85 12.19
N PRO A 120 -2.95 -8.75 12.21
CA PRO A 120 -2.87 -7.72 11.18
C PRO A 120 -1.43 -7.25 10.91
N GLY A 121 -0.64 -7.02 11.97
CA GLY A 121 0.77 -6.62 11.85
C GLY A 121 1.71 -7.70 11.32
N SER A 122 1.35 -8.98 11.43
CA SER A 122 2.14 -10.07 10.83
C SER A 122 1.79 -10.33 9.36
N TYR A 123 0.61 -9.88 8.90
CA TYR A 123 0.11 -10.14 7.55
C TYR A 123 0.66 -9.13 6.54
N VAL A 124 1.98 -9.10 6.39
CA VAL A 124 2.70 -8.16 5.49
C VAL A 124 3.17 -8.81 4.19
N GLY A 125 2.87 -10.09 3.98
CA GLY A 125 3.27 -10.85 2.80
C GLY A 125 4.78 -10.77 2.54
N LYS A 126 5.18 -10.31 1.35
CA LYS A 126 6.60 -10.14 0.95
C LYS A 126 7.13 -8.71 1.14
N ALA A 127 6.43 -7.84 1.87
CA ALA A 127 6.77 -6.41 1.94
C ALA A 127 8.24 -6.16 2.31
N ALA A 128 8.72 -6.75 3.41
CA ALA A 128 10.10 -6.58 3.87
C ALA A 128 11.13 -7.22 2.90
N GLU A 129 10.79 -8.35 2.28
CA GLU A 129 11.64 -9.01 1.29
C GLU A 129 11.84 -8.12 0.05
N LEU A 130 10.75 -7.54 -0.46
CA LEU A 130 10.79 -6.67 -1.63
C LEU A 130 11.49 -5.34 -1.33
N ALA A 131 11.26 -4.76 -0.17
CA ALA A 131 11.91 -3.51 0.25
C ALA A 131 13.45 -3.64 0.30
N ARG A 132 13.97 -4.80 0.73
CA ARG A 132 15.42 -5.06 0.79
C ARG A 132 16.08 -5.36 -0.56
N ARG A 133 15.29 -5.60 -1.61
CA ARG A 133 15.80 -5.93 -2.95
C ARG A 133 16.14 -4.69 -3.78
N VAL A 134 15.74 -3.51 -3.33
CA VAL A 134 15.91 -2.23 -4.03
C VAL A 134 17.16 -1.51 -3.55
#